data_AF-A0A8S3TJY9-F1
#
_entry.id   AF-A0A8S3TJY9-F1
#
_cell.length_a   1.000
_cell.length_b   1.000
_cell.length_c   1.000
_cell.angle_alpha   90.00
_cell.angle_beta   90.00
_cell.angle_gamma   90.00
#
_symmetry.space_group_name_H-M   'P 1'
#
loop_
_entity.id
_entity.type
_entity.pdbx_description
1 polymer ?
#
loop_
_entity_poly.entity_id
_entity_poly.type
_entity_poly.pdbx_seq_one_letter_code
_entity_poly.pdbx_strand_id
1 'polypeptide(L)'
;MIPNITQWRYYEAKRHTDKSGAGQLVQPSKQQREKFDAKCLEHFIDFITSNQIIKDLPFGDKTLRLSTGEIRNIPNVVRSIAPVSIIKQYNQLCEEDQVKPLGTSTLYKLLDECAASVRKSMEGLDNYITEGGRAFVELEKLVVLLPEDTQALKARLQEAKQYLKTDMKIHVRQTSTVADHCAPYALGTSDPCFKGVCDHEHDSRCDSCSDMADLFDMLLTKVIANTWENRDSVLYTVSFNPSLCIVELEMLKFTNGKLYFR
;
A
#
# COMPACT_ATOMS: atom_id res chain seq x y z
N MET A 1 13.25 21.39 -65.40
CA MET A 1 13.78 20.03 -65.19
C MET A 1 14.44 19.97 -63.83
N ILE A 2 14.26 18.90 -63.06
CA ILE A 2 14.99 18.69 -61.80
C ILE A 2 16.45 18.37 -62.16
N PRO A 3 17.45 19.06 -61.58
CA PRO A 3 18.86 18.79 -61.86
C PRO A 3 19.22 17.33 -61.54
N ASN A 4 20.09 16.70 -62.35
CA ASN A 4 20.60 15.33 -62.16
C ASN A 4 19.61 14.17 -62.36
N ILE A 5 18.43 14.41 -62.94
CA ILE A 5 17.51 13.33 -63.35
C ILE A 5 17.53 13.20 -64.88
N THR A 6 18.16 12.13 -65.37
CA THR A 6 18.14 11.78 -66.80
C THR A 6 16.75 11.31 -67.24
N GLN A 7 16.41 11.53 -68.51
CA GLN A 7 15.15 11.06 -69.10
C GLN A 7 14.94 9.54 -68.94
N TRP A 8 16.02 8.75 -69.01
CA TRP A 8 15.96 7.30 -68.75
C TRP A 8 15.45 6.98 -67.34
N ARG A 9 16.02 7.60 -66.29
CA ARG A 9 15.58 7.44 -64.89
C ARG A 9 14.12 7.81 -64.68
N TYR A 10 13.62 8.83 -65.39
CA TYR A 10 12.21 9.22 -65.33
C TYR A 10 11.28 8.14 -65.88
N TYR A 11 11.58 7.61 -67.07
CA TYR A 11 10.74 6.56 -67.67
C TYR A 11 10.85 5.23 -66.94
N GLU A 12 12.02 4.90 -66.39
CA GLU A 12 12.21 3.69 -65.60
C GLU A 12 11.43 3.75 -64.28
N ALA A 13 11.43 4.91 -63.60
CA ALA A 13 10.60 5.13 -62.42
C ALA A 13 9.10 5.03 -62.75
N LYS A 14 8.66 5.56 -63.91
CA LYS A 14 7.27 5.46 -64.36
C LYS A 14 6.86 4.02 -64.65
N ARG A 15 7.71 3.25 -65.33
CA ARG A 15 7.52 1.80 -65.53
C ARG A 15 7.45 1.02 -64.22
N HIS A 16 8.26 1.39 -63.23
CA HIS A 16 8.22 0.78 -61.92
C HIS A 16 6.90 1.09 -61.19
N THR A 17 6.39 2.32 -61.26
CA THR A 17 5.08 2.68 -60.70
C THR A 17 3.95 1.89 -61.34
N ASP A 18 3.98 1.67 -62.66
CA ASP A 18 2.97 0.89 -63.37
C ASP A 18 3.01 -0.61 -63.00
N LYS A 19 4.19 -1.16 -62.67
CA LYS A 19 4.37 -2.57 -62.31
C LYS A 19 4.17 -2.87 -60.83
N SER A 20 4.61 -1.98 -59.95
CA SER A 20 4.77 -2.23 -58.51
C SER A 20 3.93 -1.27 -57.63
N GLY A 21 3.22 -0.31 -58.22
CA GLY A 21 2.49 0.74 -57.51
C GLY A 21 3.37 1.94 -57.10
N ALA A 22 2.74 3.00 -56.58
CA ALA A 22 3.46 4.16 -56.07
C ALA A 22 4.30 3.79 -54.84
N GLY A 23 5.56 4.24 -54.80
CA GLY A 23 6.44 4.00 -53.65
C GLY A 23 5.85 4.57 -52.36
N GLN A 24 5.81 3.76 -51.31
CA GLN A 24 5.34 4.18 -49.99
C GLN A 24 6.47 4.91 -49.27
N LEU A 25 6.17 6.05 -48.62
CA LEU A 25 7.16 6.78 -47.82
C LEU A 25 7.70 5.84 -46.75
N VAL A 26 9.02 5.63 -46.74
CA VAL A 26 9.71 4.92 -45.65
C VAL A 26 9.43 5.73 -44.39
N GLN A 27 8.60 5.18 -43.49
CA GLN A 27 8.37 5.76 -42.18
C GLN A 27 9.74 5.90 -41.51
N PRO A 28 10.19 7.12 -41.16
CA PRO A 28 11.45 7.27 -40.47
C PRO A 28 11.37 6.45 -39.17
N SER A 29 12.36 5.59 -38.94
CA SER A 29 12.42 4.83 -37.68
C SER A 29 12.32 5.82 -36.52
N LYS A 30 11.44 5.54 -35.56
CA LYS A 30 11.31 6.37 -34.36
C LYS A 30 12.63 6.32 -33.60
N GLN A 31 13.52 7.27 -33.88
CA GLN A 31 14.75 7.43 -33.12
C GLN A 31 14.36 7.92 -31.72
N GLN A 32 14.48 7.02 -30.75
CA GLN A 32 14.36 7.36 -29.34
C GLN A 32 15.59 8.19 -28.98
N ARG A 33 15.43 9.51 -28.93
CA ARG A 33 16.51 10.41 -28.51
C ARG A 33 16.58 10.38 -26.99
N GLU A 34 17.63 9.78 -26.43
CA GLU A 34 18.02 10.05 -25.04
C GLU A 34 18.43 11.52 -24.96
N LYS A 35 17.63 12.31 -24.26
CA LYS A 35 17.75 13.77 -24.22
C LYS A 35 18.31 14.28 -22.90
N PHE A 36 18.74 13.38 -22.01
CA PHE A 36 19.09 13.68 -20.63
C PHE A 36 20.52 13.25 -20.35
N ASP A 37 21.21 14.05 -19.54
CA ASP A 37 22.50 13.64 -18.98
C ASP A 37 22.26 12.58 -17.90
N ALA A 38 22.88 11.40 -18.07
CA ALA A 38 22.71 10.26 -17.17
C ALA A 38 23.14 10.61 -15.75
N LYS A 39 24.18 11.43 -15.59
CA LYS A 39 24.69 11.83 -14.27
C LYS A 39 23.69 12.71 -13.51
N CYS A 40 23.09 13.68 -14.19
CA CYS A 40 22.05 14.52 -13.61
C CYS A 40 20.78 13.74 -13.24
N LEU A 41 20.46 12.69 -14.02
CA LEU A 41 19.34 11.81 -13.73
C LEU A 41 19.60 10.99 -12.47
N GLU A 42 20.75 10.31 -12.40
CA GLU A 42 21.15 9.48 -11.25
C GLU A 42 21.19 10.30 -9.96
N HIS A 43 21.81 11.48 -10.00
CA HIS A 43 21.84 12.41 -8.88
C HIS A 43 20.43 12.78 -8.34
N PHE A 44 19.47 12.99 -9.23
CA PHE A 44 18.09 13.25 -8.82
C PHE A 44 17.40 12.01 -8.26
N ILE A 45 17.63 10.83 -8.84
CA ILE A 45 17.08 9.57 -8.34
C ILE A 45 17.62 9.26 -6.94
N ASP A 46 18.91 9.44 -6.70
CA ASP A 46 19.53 9.26 -5.39
C ASP A 46 18.95 10.23 -4.35
N PHE A 47 18.74 11.49 -4.74
CA PHE A 47 18.11 12.48 -3.88
C PHE A 47 16.68 12.09 -3.47
N ILE A 48 15.83 11.72 -4.45
CA ILE A 48 14.42 11.37 -4.17
C ILE A 48 14.26 10.01 -3.49
N THR A 49 15.26 9.12 -3.58
CA THR A 49 15.25 7.83 -2.89
C THR A 49 15.86 7.87 -1.50
N SER A 50 16.47 9.00 -1.11
CA SER A 50 17.03 9.18 0.22
C SER A 50 15.96 9.10 1.32
N ASN A 51 16.38 8.61 2.50
CA ASN A 51 15.54 8.47 3.70
C ASN A 51 14.95 9.80 4.22
N GLN A 52 15.45 10.94 3.74
CA GLN A 52 14.90 12.25 4.06
C GLN A 52 13.61 12.53 3.29
N ILE A 53 13.53 12.04 2.05
CA ILE A 53 12.42 12.29 1.12
C ILE A 53 11.41 11.13 1.12
N ILE A 54 11.89 9.89 1.23
CA ILE A 54 11.05 8.69 1.27
C ILE A 54 11.01 8.10 2.67
N LYS A 55 9.83 7.60 3.05
CA LYS A 55 9.67 6.67 4.16
C LYS A 55 9.09 5.37 3.62
N ASP A 56 9.70 4.26 4.04
CA ASP A 56 9.16 2.93 3.78
C ASP A 56 7.86 2.75 4.58
N LEU A 57 6.86 2.16 3.93
CA LEU A 57 5.68 1.69 4.63
C LEU A 57 5.94 0.28 5.17
N PRO A 58 5.43 -0.04 6.38
CA PRO A 58 5.50 -1.40 6.89
C PRO A 58 4.62 -2.39 6.11
N PHE A 59 3.70 -1.90 5.26
CA PHE A 59 2.76 -2.72 4.50
C PHE A 59 2.52 -2.23 3.06
N GLY A 60 2.20 -3.19 2.19
CA GLY A 60 1.89 -3.00 0.77
C GLY A 60 3.12 -3.11 -0.13
N ASP A 61 3.02 -3.94 -1.15
CA ASP A 61 4.04 -4.19 -2.17
C ASP A 61 3.56 -3.77 -3.56
N LYS A 62 4.51 -3.43 -4.43
CA LYS A 62 4.31 -3.11 -5.83
C LYS A 62 5.18 -4.00 -6.68
N THR A 63 4.53 -4.62 -7.66
CA THR A 63 5.18 -5.47 -8.63
C THR A 63 5.66 -4.64 -9.83
N LEU A 64 6.98 -4.44 -9.94
CA LEU A 64 7.63 -3.87 -11.11
C LEU A 64 7.92 -4.96 -12.14
N ARG A 65 7.50 -4.72 -13.38
CA ARG A 65 7.87 -5.56 -14.52
C ARG A 65 8.88 -4.82 -15.38
N LEU A 66 10.09 -5.34 -15.45
CA LEU A 66 11.16 -4.79 -16.28
C LEU A 66 10.89 -5.06 -17.76
N SER A 67 11.51 -4.27 -18.64
CA SER A 67 11.46 -4.48 -20.10
C SER A 67 12.05 -5.83 -20.54
N THR A 68 12.88 -6.44 -19.69
CA THR A 68 13.41 -7.80 -19.82
C THR A 68 12.38 -8.90 -19.54
N GLY A 69 11.19 -8.55 -19.03
CA GLY A 69 10.15 -9.47 -18.61
C GLY A 69 10.29 -9.95 -17.15
N GLU A 70 11.35 -9.57 -16.47
CA GLU A 70 11.58 -9.88 -15.07
C GLU A 70 10.61 -9.13 -14.16
N ILE A 71 10.12 -9.81 -13.12
CA ILE A 71 9.18 -9.27 -12.16
C ILE A 71 9.88 -9.09 -10.81
N ARG A 72 9.87 -7.86 -10.28
CA ARG A 72 10.48 -7.49 -8.99
C ARG A 72 9.41 -6.91 -8.06
N ASN A 73 9.39 -7.37 -6.82
CA ASN A 73 8.47 -6.85 -5.82
C ASN A 73 9.19 -5.82 -4.94
N ILE A 74 8.64 -4.61 -4.86
CA ILE A 74 9.23 -3.48 -4.13
C ILE A 74 8.21 -2.97 -3.12
N PRO A 75 8.59 -2.67 -1.87
CA PRO A 75 7.66 -2.11 -0.89
C PRO A 75 7.08 -0.77 -1.37
N ASN A 76 5.86 -0.49 -0.93
CA ASN A 76 5.26 0.82 -1.16
C ASN A 76 6.01 1.89 -0.38
N VAL A 77 6.39 2.93 -1.10
CA VAL A 77 7.11 4.09 -0.55
C VAL A 77 6.20 5.30 -0.50
N VAL A 78 6.31 6.05 0.60
CA VAL A 78 5.61 7.34 0.77
C VAL A 78 6.62 8.46 0.76
N ARG A 79 6.39 9.46 -0.11
CA ARG A 79 7.14 10.71 -0.07
C ARG A 79 6.66 11.54 1.10
N SER A 80 7.56 11.87 2.01
CA SER A 80 7.30 12.72 3.18
C SER A 80 7.02 14.18 2.79
N ILE A 81 7.46 14.60 1.60
CA ILE A 81 7.44 15.99 1.12
C ILE A 81 6.66 16.08 -0.20
N ALA A 82 5.94 17.18 -0.40
CA ALA A 82 5.22 17.44 -1.65
C ALA A 82 6.19 17.64 -2.84
N PRO A 83 5.83 17.21 -4.07
CA PRO A 83 6.67 17.33 -5.27
C PRO A 83 7.28 18.72 -5.49
N VAL A 84 6.51 19.79 -5.25
CA VAL A 84 6.97 21.19 -5.39
C VAL A 84 8.15 21.48 -4.44
N SER A 85 8.03 21.04 -3.19
CA SER A 85 9.04 21.24 -2.16
C SER A 85 10.27 20.36 -2.39
N ILE A 86 10.09 19.12 -2.89
CA ILE A 86 11.20 18.24 -3.29
C ILE A 86 12.05 18.93 -4.36
N ILE A 87 11.43 19.48 -5.41
CA ILE A 87 12.15 20.17 -6.48
C ILE A 87 12.86 21.42 -5.95
N LYS A 88 12.24 22.15 -5.03
CA LYS A 88 12.87 23.32 -4.40
C LYS A 88 14.13 22.93 -3.62
N GLN A 89 14.05 21.89 -2.78
CA GLN A 89 15.21 21.39 -2.02
C GLN A 89 16.29 20.84 -2.94
N TYR A 90 15.91 20.12 -4.00
CA TYR A 90 16.85 19.61 -4.99
C TYR A 90 17.63 20.73 -5.68
N ASN A 91 16.95 21.81 -6.07
CA ASN A 91 17.63 22.94 -6.69
C ASN A 91 18.62 23.62 -5.73
N GLN A 92 18.29 23.71 -4.44
CA GLN A 92 19.21 24.22 -3.42
C GLN A 92 20.44 23.31 -3.27
N LEU A 93 20.25 22.00 -3.23
CA LEU A 93 21.35 21.04 -3.21
C LEU A 93 22.24 21.15 -4.46
N CYS A 94 21.63 21.34 -5.63
CA CYS A 94 22.37 21.54 -6.88
C CYS A 94 23.21 22.82 -6.89
N GLU A 95 22.75 23.89 -6.22
CA GLU A 95 23.53 25.12 -6.03
C GLU A 95 24.77 24.86 -5.14
N GLU A 96 24.61 24.06 -4.08
CA GLU A 96 25.70 23.68 -3.17
C GLU A 96 26.73 22.78 -3.87
N ASP A 97 26.27 21.76 -4.59
CA ASP A 97 27.12 20.78 -5.28
C ASP A 97 27.68 21.28 -6.63
N GLN A 98 27.32 22.50 -7.05
CA GLN A 98 27.69 23.10 -8.34
C GLN A 98 27.26 22.24 -9.54
N VAL A 99 26.13 21.53 -9.42
CA VAL A 99 25.55 20.69 -10.46
C VAL A 99 24.42 21.45 -11.15
N LYS A 100 24.36 21.39 -12.48
CA LYS A 100 23.23 21.97 -13.21
C LYS A 100 22.02 21.01 -13.15
N PRO A 101 20.87 21.42 -12.58
CA PRO A 101 19.70 20.55 -12.49
C PRO A 101 19.03 20.35 -13.85
N LEU A 102 18.27 19.25 -13.96
CA LEU A 102 17.35 19.03 -15.08
C LEU A 102 16.23 20.08 -15.05
N GLY A 103 15.60 20.32 -16.20
CA GLY A 103 14.47 21.25 -16.28
C GLY A 103 13.31 20.83 -15.36
N THR A 104 12.65 21.79 -14.73
CA THR A 104 11.56 21.58 -13.76
C THR A 104 10.48 20.62 -14.28
N SER A 105 10.08 20.75 -15.55
CA SER A 105 9.11 19.85 -16.18
C SER A 105 9.59 18.40 -16.31
N THR A 106 10.90 18.19 -16.44
CA THR A 106 11.53 16.86 -16.45
C THR A 106 11.56 16.30 -15.03
N LEU A 107 11.89 17.11 -14.03
CA LEU A 107 11.87 16.68 -12.63
C LEU A 107 10.46 16.23 -12.19
N TYR A 108 9.41 16.96 -12.57
CA TYR A 108 8.03 16.52 -12.31
C TYR A 108 7.69 15.19 -12.99
N LYS A 109 8.09 15.00 -14.25
CA LYS A 109 7.90 13.72 -14.94
C LYS A 109 8.62 12.57 -14.24
N LEU A 110 9.85 12.80 -13.78
CA LEU A 110 10.61 11.81 -13.03
C LEU A 110 9.92 11.46 -11.71
N LEU A 111 9.31 12.45 -11.04
CA LEU A 111 8.52 12.20 -9.83
C LEU A 111 7.24 11.39 -10.13
N ASP A 112 6.59 11.61 -11.27
CA ASP A 112 5.40 10.86 -11.69
C ASP A 112 5.73 9.42 -12.10
N GLU A 113 6.80 9.21 -12.86
CA GLU A 113 7.28 7.88 -13.27
C GLU A 113 7.77 7.06 -12.07
N CYS A 114 8.48 7.70 -11.13
CA CYS A 114 8.84 7.10 -9.84
C CYS A 114 7.63 7.16 -8.90
N ALA A 115 6.55 6.46 -9.24
CA ALA A 115 5.26 6.58 -8.58
C ALA A 115 5.31 6.19 -7.09
N ALA A 116 5.47 7.19 -6.23
CA ALA A 116 5.38 7.09 -4.78
C ALA A 116 4.13 7.80 -4.27
N SER A 117 3.50 7.25 -3.25
CA SER A 117 2.34 7.88 -2.63
C SER A 117 2.79 9.19 -1.98
N VAL A 118 2.16 10.31 -2.36
CA VAL A 118 2.46 11.61 -1.75
C VAL A 118 1.69 11.75 -0.46
N ARG A 119 2.41 12.08 0.62
CA ARG A 119 1.81 12.31 1.93
C ARG A 119 0.92 13.55 1.92
N LYS A 120 -0.37 13.38 2.22
CA LYS A 120 -1.32 14.51 2.40
C LYS A 120 -1.42 14.99 3.85
N SER A 121 -1.00 14.18 4.83
CA SER A 121 -0.89 14.57 6.24
C SER A 121 0.13 13.70 6.96
N MET A 122 1.04 14.31 7.69
CA MET A 122 2.08 13.66 8.51
C MET A 122 1.72 13.73 10.00
N GLU A 123 0.95 14.74 10.39
CA GLU A 123 0.66 15.01 11.80
C GLU A 123 -0.71 14.43 12.14
N GLY A 124 -0.73 13.19 12.66
CA GLY A 124 -1.85 12.73 13.50
C GLY A 124 -2.76 11.62 12.98
N LEU A 125 -2.32 10.77 12.04
CA LEU A 125 -3.03 9.50 11.80
C LEU A 125 -2.09 8.34 12.08
N ASP A 126 -2.25 7.78 13.26
CA ASP A 126 -1.89 6.40 13.52
C ASP A 126 -2.66 5.54 12.51
N ASN A 127 -1.94 4.98 11.54
CA ASN A 127 -2.52 4.15 10.48
C ASN A 127 -3.32 2.99 11.09
N TYR A 128 -2.91 2.51 12.27
CA TYR A 128 -3.57 1.45 13.02
C TYR A 128 -4.91 1.88 13.59
N ILE A 129 -4.97 3.07 14.21
CA ILE A 129 -6.25 3.64 14.69
C ILE A 129 -7.20 3.91 13.52
N THR A 130 -6.64 4.36 12.39
CA THR A 130 -7.41 4.66 11.17
C THR A 130 -7.96 3.40 10.51
N GLU A 131 -7.14 2.35 10.40
CA GLU A 131 -7.54 1.06 9.85
C GLU A 131 -8.53 0.35 10.78
N GLY A 132 -8.25 0.30 12.09
CA GLY A 132 -9.19 -0.23 13.08
C GLY A 132 -10.51 0.52 13.06
N GLY A 133 -10.49 1.85 12.96
CA GLY A 133 -11.69 2.67 12.79
C GLY A 133 -12.51 2.30 11.55
N ARG A 134 -11.85 2.02 10.42
CA ARG A 134 -12.51 1.54 9.18
C ARG A 134 -13.06 0.13 9.34
N ALA A 135 -12.32 -0.79 9.95
CA ALA A 135 -12.78 -2.16 10.19
C ALA A 135 -14.10 -2.18 10.97
N PHE A 136 -14.25 -1.37 12.02
CA PHE A 136 -15.52 -1.27 12.75
C PHE A 136 -16.66 -0.71 11.89
N VAL A 137 -16.39 0.23 10.97
CA VAL A 137 -17.41 0.75 10.05
C VAL A 137 -17.87 -0.35 9.07
N GLU A 138 -16.95 -1.16 8.56
CA GLU A 138 -17.29 -2.28 7.68
C GLU A 138 -18.06 -3.37 8.44
N LEU A 139 -17.67 -3.71 9.67
CA LEU A 139 -18.43 -4.63 10.53
C LEU A 139 -19.85 -4.12 10.79
N GLU A 140 -20.02 -2.82 11.08
CA GLU A 140 -21.34 -2.21 11.26
C GLU A 140 -22.20 -2.34 9.99
N LYS A 141 -21.61 -2.20 8.78
CA LYS A 141 -22.34 -2.43 7.51
C LYS A 141 -22.71 -3.89 7.33
N LEU A 142 -21.81 -4.82 7.64
CA LEU A 142 -22.06 -6.26 7.55
C LEU A 142 -23.20 -6.69 8.48
N VAL A 143 -23.24 -6.15 9.70
CA VAL A 143 -24.32 -6.44 10.66
C VAL A 143 -25.69 -6.03 10.12
N VAL A 144 -25.80 -4.92 9.38
CA VAL A 144 -27.07 -4.49 8.77
C VAL A 144 -27.57 -5.47 7.69
N LEU A 145 -26.66 -6.22 7.08
CA LEU A 145 -27.00 -7.21 6.05
C LEU A 145 -27.36 -8.59 6.63
N LEU A 146 -27.17 -8.80 7.94
CA LEU A 146 -27.58 -10.03 8.62
C LEU A 146 -29.09 -10.00 8.94
N PRO A 147 -29.78 -11.16 8.91
CA PRO A 147 -31.23 -11.24 9.08
C PRO A 147 -31.74 -11.08 10.53
N GLU A 148 -30.87 -10.85 11.51
CA GLU A 148 -31.20 -10.81 12.95
C GLU A 148 -31.26 -9.37 13.50
N ASP A 149 -31.43 -9.24 14.82
CA ASP A 149 -31.60 -7.97 15.55
C ASP A 149 -30.36 -7.04 15.42
N THR A 150 -30.32 -6.33 14.28
CA THR A 150 -29.23 -5.48 13.83
C THR A 150 -28.88 -4.37 14.82
N GLN A 151 -29.86 -3.89 15.59
CA GLN A 151 -29.68 -2.77 16.49
C GLN A 151 -28.90 -3.15 17.75
N ALA A 152 -29.18 -4.31 18.34
CA ALA A 152 -28.46 -4.81 19.51
C ALA A 152 -27.00 -5.14 19.19
N LEU A 153 -26.75 -5.80 18.05
CA LEU A 153 -25.40 -6.12 17.59
C LEU A 153 -24.60 -4.86 17.25
N LYS A 154 -25.24 -3.87 16.63
CA LYS A 154 -24.59 -2.59 16.34
C LYS A 154 -24.23 -1.83 17.61
N ALA A 155 -25.11 -1.80 18.62
CA ALA A 155 -24.81 -1.19 19.90
C ALA A 155 -23.60 -1.85 20.57
N ARG A 156 -23.55 -3.18 20.59
CA ARG A 156 -22.42 -3.94 21.17
C ARG A 156 -21.11 -3.71 20.41
N LEU A 157 -21.13 -3.59 19.08
CA LEU A 157 -19.96 -3.18 18.28
C LEU A 157 -19.47 -1.77 18.63
N GLN A 158 -20.39 -0.83 18.86
CA GLN A 158 -20.04 0.53 19.25
C GLN A 158 -19.44 0.59 20.65
N GLU A 159 -19.94 -0.23 21.59
CA GLU A 159 -19.38 -0.37 22.93
C GLU A 159 -17.96 -0.98 22.88
N ALA A 160 -17.75 -2.05 22.10
CA ALA A 160 -16.42 -2.64 21.90
C ALA A 160 -15.43 -1.62 21.29
N LYS A 161 -15.86 -0.87 20.27
CA LYS A 161 -15.07 0.22 19.67
C LYS A 161 -14.72 1.31 20.68
N GLN A 162 -15.67 1.65 21.55
CA GLN A 162 -15.48 2.67 22.57
C GLN A 162 -14.47 2.19 23.62
N TYR A 163 -14.61 0.96 24.12
CA TYR A 163 -13.69 0.34 25.05
C TYR A 163 -12.24 0.38 24.55
N LEU A 164 -11.99 0.04 23.28
CA LEU A 164 -10.64 0.11 22.69
C LEU A 164 -10.06 1.53 22.68
N LYS A 165 -10.91 2.55 22.49
CA LYS A 165 -10.48 3.96 22.43
C LYS A 165 -10.22 4.57 23.81
N THR A 166 -10.95 4.13 24.83
CA THR A 166 -10.92 4.77 26.15
C THR A 166 -10.28 3.91 27.22
N ASP A 167 -10.76 2.71 27.44
CA ASP A 167 -10.48 1.93 28.64
C ASP A 167 -9.27 1.03 28.45
N MET A 168 -9.12 0.45 27.26
CA MET A 168 -8.02 -0.47 26.95
C MET A 168 -6.65 0.17 27.20
N LYS A 169 -6.45 1.44 26.82
CA LYS A 169 -5.18 2.16 27.04
C LYS A 169 -4.83 2.36 28.53
N ILE A 170 -5.82 2.28 29.43
CA ILE A 170 -5.65 2.40 30.88
C ILE A 170 -5.36 1.02 31.49
N HIS A 171 -5.91 -0.01 30.88
CA HIS A 171 -5.75 -1.40 31.30
C HIS A 171 -4.38 -1.98 30.90
N VAL A 172 -3.83 -1.57 29.76
CA VAL A 172 -2.52 -2.06 29.30
C VAL A 172 -1.39 -1.61 30.22
N ARG A 173 -0.64 -2.58 30.76
CA ARG A 173 0.46 -2.40 31.74
C ARG A 173 1.62 -3.35 31.44
N GLN A 174 2.79 -3.04 32.00
CA GLN A 174 3.96 -3.93 31.90
C GLN A 174 3.81 -5.21 32.73
N THR A 175 3.02 -5.13 33.81
CA THR A 175 2.67 -6.25 34.67
C THR A 175 1.16 -6.25 34.87
N SER A 176 0.50 -7.28 34.38
CA SER A 176 -0.95 -7.47 34.55
C SER A 176 -1.26 -8.94 34.69
N THR A 177 -2.18 -9.28 35.59
CA THR A 177 -2.68 -10.64 35.73
C THR A 177 -3.69 -11.01 34.64
N VAL A 178 -4.10 -10.04 33.81
CA VAL A 178 -4.92 -10.28 32.62
C VAL A 178 -4.01 -10.33 31.40
N ALA A 179 -4.06 -11.44 30.66
CA ALA A 179 -3.23 -11.68 29.47
C ALA A 179 -3.28 -10.53 28.45
N ASP A 180 -4.48 -10.09 28.06
CA ASP A 180 -4.67 -9.04 27.04
C ASP A 180 -4.21 -7.64 27.52
N HIS A 181 -4.04 -7.47 28.83
CA HIS A 181 -3.62 -6.21 29.45
C HIS A 181 -2.12 -6.17 29.73
N CYS A 182 -1.43 -7.31 29.72
CA CYS A 182 0.01 -7.36 29.93
C CYS A 182 0.73 -7.10 28.61
N ALA A 183 1.30 -5.91 28.42
CA ALA A 183 1.91 -5.51 27.14
C ALA A 183 3.00 -6.49 26.67
N PRO A 184 3.97 -6.92 27.50
CA PRO A 184 4.95 -7.91 27.09
C PRO A 184 4.31 -9.23 26.65
N TYR A 185 3.26 -9.67 27.34
CA TYR A 185 2.58 -10.93 27.04
C TYR A 185 1.72 -10.84 25.78
N ALA A 186 0.87 -9.82 25.69
CA ALA A 186 -0.10 -9.62 24.61
C ALA A 186 0.57 -9.32 23.25
N LEU A 187 1.74 -8.67 23.27
CA LEU A 187 2.55 -8.36 22.08
C LEU A 187 3.62 -9.43 21.81
N GLY A 188 3.82 -10.37 22.74
CA GLY A 188 4.81 -11.42 22.62
C GLY A 188 4.43 -12.46 21.56
N THR A 189 5.40 -12.91 20.78
CA THR A 189 5.21 -14.01 19.81
C THR A 189 5.99 -15.25 20.19
N SER A 190 5.77 -16.34 19.45
CA SER A 190 6.56 -17.57 19.58
C SER A 190 8.00 -17.43 19.06
N ASP A 191 8.31 -16.36 18.32
CA ASP A 191 9.66 -16.08 17.85
C ASP A 191 10.57 -15.73 19.04
N PRO A 192 11.70 -16.41 19.24
CA PRO A 192 12.64 -16.09 20.31
C PRO A 192 13.08 -14.63 20.35
N CYS A 193 13.16 -13.94 19.20
CA CYS A 193 13.54 -12.54 19.12
C CYS A 193 12.45 -11.57 19.59
N PHE A 194 11.19 -12.02 19.58
CA PHE A 194 10.01 -11.22 19.92
C PHE A 194 9.17 -11.88 21.02
N LYS A 195 9.78 -12.75 21.82
CA LYS A 195 9.10 -13.46 22.89
C LYS A 195 8.94 -12.54 24.10
N GLY A 196 7.69 -12.28 24.46
CA GLY A 196 7.33 -11.66 25.73
C GLY A 196 7.66 -12.58 26.89
N VAL A 197 8.58 -12.18 27.77
CA VAL A 197 8.88 -12.92 29.00
C VAL A 197 8.28 -12.15 30.18
N CYS A 198 7.45 -12.85 30.94
CA CYS A 198 6.81 -12.33 32.14
C CYS A 198 7.20 -13.20 33.33
N ASP A 199 7.41 -12.57 34.48
CA ASP A 199 7.69 -13.19 35.78
C ASP A 199 6.44 -13.33 36.67
N HIS A 200 5.26 -13.09 36.10
CA HIS A 200 3.96 -13.13 36.76
C HIS A 200 2.96 -13.99 35.98
N GLU A 201 1.87 -14.37 36.66
CA GLU A 201 0.81 -15.21 36.09
C GLU A 201 -0.28 -14.38 35.40
N HIS A 202 -0.97 -15.01 34.44
CA HIS A 202 -2.05 -14.40 33.66
C HIS A 202 -3.35 -15.19 33.84
N ASP A 203 -3.83 -15.28 35.08
CA ASP A 203 -4.96 -16.10 35.51
C ASP A 203 -6.31 -15.35 35.48
N SER A 204 -6.25 -14.02 35.43
CA SER A 204 -7.41 -13.15 35.51
C SER A 204 -7.99 -12.88 34.12
N ARG A 205 -9.30 -12.61 34.06
CA ARG A 205 -10.00 -12.25 32.82
C ARG A 205 -10.62 -10.87 32.95
N CYS A 206 -10.66 -10.14 31.84
CA CYS A 206 -11.38 -8.89 31.74
C CYS A 206 -12.70 -9.13 31.01
N ASP A 207 -13.81 -8.72 31.62
CA ASP A 207 -15.15 -8.90 31.07
C ASP A 207 -15.29 -8.19 29.71
N SER A 208 -14.78 -6.97 29.57
CA SER A 208 -14.83 -6.21 28.31
C SER A 208 -13.98 -6.84 27.19
N CYS A 209 -12.80 -7.40 27.52
CA CYS A 209 -11.99 -8.14 26.55
C CYS A 209 -12.69 -9.44 26.12
N SER A 210 -13.30 -10.15 27.08
CA SER A 210 -14.01 -11.40 26.81
C SER A 210 -15.28 -11.16 25.99
N ASP A 211 -16.05 -10.12 26.32
CA ASP A 211 -17.26 -9.73 25.59
C ASP A 211 -16.96 -9.39 24.13
N MET A 212 -15.87 -8.66 23.88
CA MET A 212 -15.42 -8.31 22.53
C MET A 212 -14.99 -9.54 21.74
N ALA A 213 -14.25 -10.44 22.37
CA ALA A 213 -13.86 -11.71 21.75
C ALA A 213 -15.11 -12.53 21.34
N ASP A 214 -16.05 -12.70 22.27
CA ASP A 214 -17.29 -13.43 22.04
C ASP A 214 -18.13 -12.76 20.93
N LEU A 215 -18.15 -11.43 20.87
CA LEU A 215 -18.82 -10.67 19.81
C LEU A 215 -18.21 -10.98 18.43
N PHE A 216 -16.88 -10.95 18.30
CA PHE A 216 -16.23 -11.22 17.02
C PHE A 216 -16.40 -12.67 16.58
N ASP A 217 -16.28 -13.63 17.48
CA ASP A 217 -16.52 -15.05 17.18
C ASP A 217 -17.97 -15.30 16.76
N MET A 218 -18.92 -14.65 17.44
CA MET A 218 -20.33 -14.71 17.06
C MET A 218 -20.58 -14.12 15.67
N LEU A 219 -20.04 -12.93 15.39
CA LEU A 219 -20.20 -12.27 14.09
C LEU A 219 -19.60 -13.11 12.97
N LEU A 220 -18.39 -13.64 13.18
CA LEU A 220 -17.74 -14.53 12.23
C LEU A 220 -18.60 -15.76 11.94
N THR A 221 -19.12 -16.41 12.98
CA THR A 221 -20.00 -17.58 12.85
C THR A 221 -21.26 -17.24 12.06
N LYS A 222 -21.91 -16.11 12.36
CA LYS A 222 -23.12 -15.66 11.67
C LYS A 222 -22.86 -15.31 10.21
N VAL A 223 -21.75 -14.64 9.94
CA VAL A 223 -21.37 -14.26 8.57
C VAL A 223 -21.06 -15.50 7.72
N ILE A 224 -20.39 -16.50 8.28
CA ILE A 224 -20.10 -17.76 7.59
C ILE A 224 -21.38 -18.57 7.35
N ALA A 225 -22.30 -18.60 8.32
CA ALA A 225 -23.56 -19.33 8.22
C ALA A 225 -24.58 -18.67 7.29
N ASN A 226 -24.49 -17.35 7.06
CA ASN A 226 -25.44 -16.61 6.25
C ASN A 226 -25.29 -16.92 4.74
N THR A 227 -26.41 -16.94 4.03
CA THR A 227 -26.45 -17.07 2.57
C THR A 227 -26.44 -15.70 1.91
N TRP A 228 -25.36 -15.40 1.20
CA TRP A 228 -25.15 -14.10 0.55
C TRP A 228 -25.43 -14.18 -0.96
N GLU A 229 -26.09 -13.18 -1.52
CA GLU A 229 -26.28 -13.07 -2.99
C GLU A 229 -24.95 -12.94 -3.74
N ASN A 230 -23.96 -12.27 -3.13
CA ASN A 230 -22.58 -12.17 -3.64
C ASN A 230 -21.59 -12.70 -2.59
N ARG A 231 -21.64 -14.02 -2.39
CA ARG A 231 -20.85 -14.74 -1.38
C ARG A 231 -19.35 -14.48 -1.51
N ASP A 232 -18.80 -14.44 -2.72
CA ASP A 232 -17.36 -14.24 -2.90
C ASP A 232 -16.92 -12.83 -2.52
N SER A 233 -17.73 -11.79 -2.77
CA SER A 233 -17.41 -10.41 -2.36
C SER A 233 -17.52 -10.21 -0.84
N VAL A 234 -18.56 -10.77 -0.22
CA VAL A 234 -18.77 -10.66 1.23
C VAL A 234 -17.75 -11.50 1.98
N LEU A 235 -17.48 -12.73 1.52
CA LEU A 235 -16.43 -13.55 2.08
C LEU A 235 -15.06 -12.93 1.78
N TYR A 236 -14.76 -12.36 0.62
CA TYR A 236 -13.50 -11.64 0.39
C TYR A 236 -13.26 -10.50 1.41
N THR A 237 -14.33 -9.78 1.77
CA THR A 237 -14.31 -8.75 2.84
C THR A 237 -14.01 -9.34 4.23
N VAL A 238 -14.27 -10.64 4.42
CA VAL A 238 -14.14 -11.39 5.68
C VAL A 238 -12.95 -12.39 5.66
N SER A 239 -12.43 -12.76 4.48
CA SER A 239 -11.66 -13.99 4.23
C SER A 239 -10.52 -13.86 3.19
N PHE A 240 -9.98 -12.66 2.95
CA PHE A 240 -8.58 -12.60 2.52
C PHE A 240 -7.75 -13.09 3.73
N ASN A 241 -7.19 -14.32 3.80
CA ASN A 241 -6.39 -15.06 2.81
C ASN A 241 -6.40 -16.61 3.09
N PRO A 242 -6.65 -17.53 2.12
CA PRO A 242 -6.73 -18.99 2.38
C PRO A 242 -5.42 -19.80 2.28
N SER A 243 -4.27 -19.15 2.08
CA SER A 243 -2.94 -19.78 2.24
C SER A 243 -2.24 -19.39 3.54
N LEU A 244 -2.91 -18.56 4.34
CA LEU A 244 -2.51 -18.06 5.66
C LEU A 244 -3.73 -18.23 6.55
N CYS A 245 -3.86 -19.37 7.22
CA CYS A 245 -4.96 -19.67 8.14
C CYS A 245 -4.89 -18.77 9.38
N ILE A 246 -5.24 -17.49 9.24
CA ILE A 246 -5.38 -16.47 10.28
C ILE A 246 -6.39 -15.45 9.72
N VAL A 247 -7.40 -15.09 10.51
CA VAL A 247 -8.10 -13.81 10.32
C VAL A 247 -7.06 -12.72 10.53
N GLU A 248 -6.32 -12.33 9.48
CA GLU A 248 -5.46 -11.15 9.51
C GLU A 248 -6.34 -9.91 9.34
N LEU A 249 -7.14 -9.63 10.38
CA LEU A 249 -7.09 -8.27 10.90
C LEU A 249 -5.64 -8.10 11.33
N GLU A 250 -4.85 -7.31 10.59
CA GLU A 250 -3.40 -7.12 10.78
C GLU A 250 -3.04 -6.42 12.11
N MET A 251 -3.85 -6.62 13.16
CA MET A 251 -3.59 -6.25 14.55
C MET A 251 -4.19 -7.21 15.59
N LEU A 252 -5.04 -8.18 15.25
CA LEU A 252 -5.70 -9.03 16.25
C LEU A 252 -5.75 -10.48 15.77
N LYS A 253 -4.77 -11.28 16.17
CA LYS A 253 -4.88 -12.73 16.01
C LYS A 253 -5.71 -13.25 17.17
N PHE A 254 -6.89 -13.80 16.91
CA PHE A 254 -7.64 -14.57 17.91
C PHE A 254 -7.29 -16.05 17.73
N THR A 255 -6.47 -16.59 18.64
CA THR A 255 -6.15 -18.04 18.64
C THR A 255 -6.21 -18.58 20.06
N ASN A 256 -6.98 -19.65 20.26
CA ASN A 256 -7.21 -20.29 21.57
C ASN A 256 -7.75 -19.33 22.64
N GLY A 257 -8.70 -18.45 22.29
CA GLY A 257 -9.33 -17.54 23.24
C GLY A 257 -8.42 -16.40 23.73
N LYS A 258 -7.37 -16.04 22.97
CA LYS A 258 -6.43 -14.97 23.30
C LYS A 258 -6.29 -14.01 22.13
N LEU A 259 -6.27 -12.72 22.46
CA LEU A 259 -6.25 -11.61 21.53
C LEU A 259 -4.80 -11.10 21.44
N TYR A 260 -4.07 -11.47 20.39
CA TYR A 260 -2.68 -11.05 20.21
C TYR A 260 -2.62 -9.76 19.39
N PHE A 261 -1.94 -8.76 19.93
CA PHE A 261 -1.55 -7.55 19.20
C PHE A 261 -0.22 -7.80 18.49
N ARG A 262 -0.11 -7.42 17.23
CA ARG A 262 1.16 -7.50 16.48
C ARG A 262 1.75 -6.11 16.31
#